data_AF-A0A2R4TE33-F1
#
_entry.id   AF-A0A2R4TE33-F1
#
_cell.length_a   1.000
_cell.length_b   1.000
_cell.length_c   1.000
_cell.angle_alpha   90.00
_cell.angle_beta   90.00
_cell.angle_gamma   90.00
#
_symmetry.space_group_name_H-M   'P 1'
#
loop_
_entity.id
_entity.type
_entity.pdbx_description
1 polymer ?
#
loop_
_entity_poly.entity_id
_entity_poly.type
_entity_poly.pdbx_seq_one_letter_code
_entity_poly.pdbx_strand_id
1 'polypeptide(L)'
;MAARPGHRNRPGTIRTTGRLSTAPHQPDRAVTDKPGEKPAAADSRSRGHQCSQRSVGQDTCWCRFEDSIDPVHRAGQTLLWETSHRIDGNIRLEPAPGHTPGSAVLHLRSGTERALFVGDLIHTPLQILEPHVDTCLSADQQAAANSRRRVLEYAADTNALLIPAHFTGPGAAEVRRDGSSFAIKKWAPFSAPRS
;
A
#
# COMPACT_ATOMS: atom_id res chain seq x y z
N MET A 1 1.30 -50.28 25.26
CA MET A 1 -0.08 -49.89 24.89
C MET A 1 -0.50 -48.78 25.85
N ALA A 2 -0.98 -47.60 25.46
CA ALA A 2 -1.43 -47.10 24.18
C ALA A 2 -1.18 -45.57 24.09
N ALA A 3 -1.11 -45.08 22.85
CA ALA A 3 -0.87 -43.69 22.48
C ALA A 3 -2.09 -42.78 22.75
N ARG A 4 -1.82 -41.48 22.83
CA ARG A 4 -2.77 -40.36 22.91
C ARG A 4 -3.76 -40.33 21.72
N PRO A 5 -5.00 -39.87 21.91
CA PRO A 5 -5.76 -39.16 20.87
C PRO A 5 -5.60 -37.64 21.14
N GLY A 6 -5.30 -36.75 20.20
CA GLY A 6 -5.67 -36.72 18.78
C GLY A 6 -6.61 -35.53 18.53
N HIS A 7 -6.19 -34.30 18.89
CA HIS A 7 -6.94 -33.08 18.56
C HIS A 7 -6.78 -32.80 17.06
N ARG A 8 -7.81 -33.15 16.28
CA ARG A 8 -7.90 -32.80 14.86
C ARG A 8 -8.21 -31.31 14.72
N ASN A 9 -7.23 -30.58 14.19
CA ASN A 9 -7.41 -29.20 13.76
C ASN A 9 -8.20 -29.22 12.44
N ARG A 10 -9.41 -28.65 12.42
CA ARG A 10 -10.16 -28.47 11.16
C ARG A 10 -9.58 -27.25 10.43
N PRO A 11 -9.26 -27.32 9.13
CA PRO A 11 -8.87 -26.14 8.38
C PRO A 11 -10.08 -25.23 8.18
N GLY A 12 -10.10 -24.09 8.87
CA GLY A 12 -10.99 -22.99 8.55
C GLY A 12 -10.63 -22.43 7.18
N THR A 13 -11.60 -22.43 6.27
CA THR A 13 -11.46 -21.83 4.94
C THR A 13 -11.36 -20.32 5.08
N ILE A 14 -10.15 -19.77 4.90
CA ILE A 14 -9.96 -18.32 4.78
C ILE A 14 -10.34 -17.94 3.35
N ARG A 15 -11.49 -17.28 3.17
CA ARG A 15 -11.80 -16.52 1.96
C ARG A 15 -11.39 -15.08 2.21
N THR A 16 -10.27 -14.65 1.65
CA THR A 16 -9.85 -13.25 1.63
C THR A 16 -9.70 -12.79 0.18
N THR A 17 -10.75 -12.17 -0.35
CA THR A 17 -10.66 -11.25 -1.49
C THR A 17 -10.73 -9.83 -0.93
N GLY A 18 -9.62 -9.35 -0.37
CA GLY A 18 -9.49 -7.99 0.12
C GLY A 18 -8.26 -7.36 -0.50
N ARG A 19 -8.46 -6.37 -1.39
CA ARG A 19 -7.39 -5.57 -1.97
C ARG A 19 -7.20 -4.35 -1.06
N LEU A 20 -6.00 -4.22 -0.49
CA LEU A 20 -5.62 -3.14 0.41
C LEU A 20 -5.51 -1.83 -0.38
N SER A 21 -6.08 -0.74 0.14
CA SER A 21 -5.94 0.59 -0.45
C SER A 21 -5.76 1.64 0.65
N THR A 22 -4.84 2.56 0.40
CA THR A 22 -4.44 3.63 1.31
C THR A 22 -5.24 4.90 0.98
N ALA A 23 -6.02 5.39 1.94
CA ALA A 23 -6.81 6.62 1.83
C ALA A 23 -5.98 7.86 2.27
N PRO A 24 -6.12 9.03 1.62
CA PRO A 24 -5.65 10.29 2.18
C PRO A 24 -6.66 10.90 3.17
N HIS A 25 -6.15 11.59 4.19
CA HIS A 25 -6.92 12.33 5.21
C HIS A 25 -7.37 13.70 4.67
N GLN A 26 -8.62 14.10 4.97
CA GLN A 26 -9.22 15.37 4.56
C GLN A 26 -9.30 16.33 5.76
N PRO A 27 -8.95 17.63 5.63
CA PRO A 27 -9.21 18.62 6.68
C PRO A 27 -10.67 19.13 6.61
N ASP A 28 -11.27 19.33 7.79
CA ASP A 28 -12.63 19.84 7.97
C ASP A 28 -12.84 21.20 7.26
N ARG A 29 -13.77 21.26 6.32
CA ARG A 29 -14.32 22.53 5.82
C ARG A 29 -15.50 22.92 6.69
N ALA A 30 -15.36 24.05 7.39
CA ALA A 30 -16.44 24.69 8.12
C ALA A 30 -17.64 24.97 7.18
N VAL A 31 -18.79 24.40 7.52
CA VAL A 31 -20.08 24.72 6.92
C VAL A 31 -20.56 26.04 7.50
N THR A 32 -20.58 27.11 6.69
CA THR A 32 -21.39 28.29 7.00
C THR A 32 -22.78 28.09 6.41
N ASP A 33 -23.76 27.93 7.28
CA ASP A 33 -25.18 27.82 6.98
C ASP A 33 -25.73 29.17 6.47
N LYS A 34 -26.47 29.15 5.35
CA LYS A 34 -27.42 30.21 4.98
C LYS A 34 -28.72 29.56 4.52
N PRO A 35 -29.88 29.95 5.08
CA PRO A 35 -31.12 29.23 4.85
C PRO A 35 -31.88 29.75 3.62
N GLY A 36 -32.53 28.81 2.92
CA GLY A 36 -33.79 29.08 2.22
C GLY A 36 -33.77 28.94 0.71
N GLU A 37 -33.91 27.71 0.20
CA GLU A 37 -34.75 27.43 -0.97
C GLU A 37 -35.03 25.92 -1.08
N LYS A 38 -36.31 25.52 -1.07
CA LYS A 38 -36.73 24.16 -1.45
C LYS A 38 -36.83 24.09 -2.97
N PRO A 39 -36.46 22.96 -3.60
CA PRO A 39 -37.10 22.58 -4.84
C PRO A 39 -37.83 21.23 -4.78
N ALA A 40 -38.81 21.18 -5.67
CA ALA A 40 -39.80 20.15 -5.88
C ALA A 40 -39.23 18.79 -6.29
N ALA A 41 -40.02 17.74 -6.04
CA ALA A 41 -39.82 16.42 -6.58
C ALA A 41 -40.03 16.41 -8.10
N ALA A 42 -39.10 15.81 -8.86
CA ALA A 42 -39.37 15.33 -10.21
C ALA A 42 -38.41 14.20 -10.64
N ASP A 43 -39.05 13.09 -11.00
CA ASP A 43 -38.78 12.08 -12.03
C ASP A 43 -37.45 11.29 -12.03
N SER A 44 -37.65 9.98 -11.83
CA SER A 44 -36.70 8.90 -12.06
C SER A 44 -36.39 8.72 -13.55
N ARG A 45 -35.18 9.09 -13.98
CA ARG A 45 -34.57 8.54 -15.20
C ARG A 45 -33.08 8.31 -15.00
N SER A 46 -32.73 7.03 -15.03
CA SER A 46 -31.40 6.49 -15.26
C SER A 46 -30.63 7.28 -16.31
N ARG A 47 -29.56 7.96 -15.89
CA ARG A 47 -28.48 8.40 -16.78
C ARG A 47 -27.17 7.96 -16.15
N GLY A 48 -26.58 6.92 -16.74
CA GLY A 48 -25.18 6.62 -16.53
C GLY A 48 -24.38 7.83 -16.99
N HIS A 49 -23.66 8.45 -16.07
CA HIS A 49 -22.78 9.55 -16.39
C HIS A 49 -21.42 8.97 -16.79
N GLN A 50 -21.21 8.92 -18.10
CA GLN A 50 -19.89 8.84 -18.70
C GLN A 50 -19.02 9.95 -18.11
N CYS A 51 -17.94 9.58 -17.42
CA CYS A 51 -16.87 10.49 -17.05
C CYS A 51 -16.20 10.97 -18.34
N SER A 52 -16.65 12.12 -18.85
CA SER A 52 -16.09 12.73 -20.05
C SER A 52 -14.69 13.24 -19.74
N GLN A 53 -13.71 12.75 -20.49
CA GLN A 53 -12.32 13.23 -20.47
C GLN A 53 -12.28 14.75 -20.71
N ARG A 54 -11.96 15.52 -19.67
CA ARG A 54 -11.43 16.90 -19.74
C ARG A 54 -10.63 17.16 -18.46
N SER A 55 -9.49 17.84 -18.64
CA SER A 55 -8.44 18.21 -17.68
C SER A 55 -7.65 17.06 -17.01
N VAL A 56 -6.39 16.92 -17.44
CA VAL A 56 -5.38 16.09 -16.80
C VAL A 56 -4.77 16.90 -15.65
N GLY A 57 -5.26 16.70 -14.43
CA GLY A 57 -4.71 17.34 -13.24
C GLY A 57 -5.67 17.25 -12.06
N GLN A 58 -5.26 16.54 -11.00
CA GLN A 58 -5.93 16.37 -9.70
C GLN A 58 -7.27 15.61 -9.69
N ASP A 59 -8.08 15.67 -10.75
CA ASP A 59 -9.43 15.08 -10.77
C ASP A 59 -9.42 13.54 -10.88
N THR A 60 -8.37 12.95 -11.45
CA THR A 60 -8.31 11.49 -11.72
C THR A 60 -8.06 10.61 -10.50
N CYS A 61 -7.40 11.13 -9.46
CA CYS A 61 -7.17 10.39 -8.21
C CYS A 61 -8.47 10.27 -7.40
N TRP A 62 -9.28 11.32 -7.43
CA TRP A 62 -10.51 11.45 -6.66
C TRP A 62 -11.57 10.43 -7.11
N CYS A 63 -11.79 10.28 -8.42
CA CYS A 63 -12.75 9.30 -8.95
C CYS A 63 -12.42 7.87 -8.49
N ARG A 64 -11.13 7.51 -8.38
CA ARG A 64 -10.74 6.17 -7.96
C ARG A 64 -11.05 5.90 -6.49
N PHE A 65 -10.88 6.90 -5.62
CA PHE A 65 -11.20 6.77 -4.20
C PHE A 65 -12.72 6.64 -4.00
N GLU A 66 -13.49 7.53 -4.61
CA GLU A 66 -14.96 7.55 -4.51
C GLU A 66 -15.61 6.27 -5.03
N ASP A 67 -15.10 5.73 -6.14
CA ASP A 67 -15.68 4.53 -6.74
C ASP A 67 -15.22 3.23 -6.07
N SER A 68 -14.04 3.22 -5.42
CA SER A 68 -13.43 1.98 -4.90
C SER A 68 -13.42 1.87 -3.38
N ILE A 69 -13.05 2.94 -2.67
CA ILE A 69 -12.70 2.88 -1.24
C ILE A 69 -13.81 3.48 -0.39
N ASP A 70 -14.35 4.62 -0.80
CA ASP A 70 -15.43 5.30 -0.10
C ASP A 70 -16.66 4.40 0.18
N PRO A 71 -17.14 3.53 -0.74
CA PRO A 71 -18.29 2.67 -0.46
C PRO A 71 -18.01 1.65 0.67
N VAL A 72 -16.80 1.09 0.70
CA VAL A 72 -16.38 0.13 1.73
C VAL A 72 -16.17 0.84 3.07
N HIS A 73 -15.63 2.06 3.05
CA HIS A 73 -15.46 2.89 4.23
C HIS A 73 -16.82 3.28 4.84
N ARG A 74 -17.74 3.83 4.04
CA ARG A 74 -19.10 4.21 4.47
C ARG A 74 -19.93 3.02 4.95
N ALA A 75 -19.67 1.82 4.42
CA ALA A 75 -20.28 0.58 4.90
C ALA A 75 -19.73 0.11 6.27
N GLY A 76 -18.76 0.81 6.86
CA GLY A 76 -18.14 0.46 8.14
C GLY A 76 -17.24 -0.78 8.06
N GLN A 77 -16.79 -1.15 6.86
CA GLN A 77 -15.98 -2.36 6.63
C GLN A 77 -14.47 -2.10 6.65
N THR A 78 -14.07 -0.88 7.03
CA THR A 78 -12.66 -0.47 7.09
C THR A 78 -12.19 -0.31 8.53
N LEU A 79 -10.98 -0.78 8.80
CA LEU A 79 -10.24 -0.42 10.00
C LEU A 79 -9.17 0.60 9.62
N LEU A 80 -9.28 1.82 10.16
CA LEU A 80 -8.28 2.87 9.97
C LEU A 80 -7.19 2.77 11.04
N TRP A 81 -5.98 3.18 10.69
CA TRP A 81 -4.84 3.26 11.59
C TRP A 81 -3.96 4.45 11.19
N GLU A 82 -3.20 5.00 12.13
CA GLU A 82 -2.33 6.17 11.87
C GLU A 82 -0.84 5.85 12.04
N THR A 83 -0.51 5.01 13.02
CA THR A 83 0.88 4.67 13.35
C THR A 83 1.22 3.26 12.87
N SER A 84 1.95 2.49 13.65
CA SER A 84 2.19 1.08 13.36
C SER A 84 0.94 0.26 13.66
N HIS A 85 0.53 -0.61 12.74
CA HIS A 85 -0.63 -1.49 12.93
C HIS A 85 -0.24 -2.95 12.77
N ARG A 86 -0.52 -3.77 13.78
CA ARG A 86 -0.24 -5.21 13.76
C ARG A 86 -1.50 -5.96 13.33
N ILE A 87 -1.42 -6.61 12.18
CA ILE A 87 -2.51 -7.46 11.64
C ILE A 87 -2.51 -8.81 12.37
N ASP A 88 -1.34 -9.44 12.54
CA ASP A 88 -1.18 -10.68 13.30
C ASP A 88 0.23 -10.80 13.91
N GLY A 89 0.61 -11.99 14.42
CA GLY A 89 1.95 -12.21 15.02
C GLY A 89 3.14 -12.06 14.05
N ASN A 90 2.88 -12.06 12.75
CA ASN A 90 3.86 -12.11 11.66
C ASN A 90 3.76 -10.91 10.70
N ILE A 91 2.62 -10.21 10.68
CA ILE A 91 2.32 -9.14 9.73
C ILE A 91 2.08 -7.83 10.47
N ARG A 92 2.78 -6.79 10.04
CA ARG A 92 2.67 -5.42 10.57
C ARG A 92 2.74 -4.40 9.45
N LEU A 93 1.90 -3.39 9.50
CA LEU A 93 1.93 -2.21 8.64
C LEU A 93 2.68 -1.09 9.35
N GLU A 94 3.61 -0.46 8.64
CA GLU A 94 4.36 0.72 9.11
C GLU A 94 4.14 1.88 8.16
N PRO A 95 3.84 3.10 8.64
CA PRO A 95 3.71 4.27 7.79
C PRO A 95 5.00 4.52 7.01
N ALA A 96 4.86 4.88 5.74
CA ALA A 96 5.94 5.25 4.83
C ALA A 96 5.47 6.38 3.91
N PRO A 97 5.15 7.56 4.48
CA PRO A 97 4.55 8.66 3.75
C PRO A 97 5.53 9.21 2.69
N GLY A 98 4.96 9.84 1.68
CA GLY A 98 5.69 10.57 0.65
C GLY A 98 5.13 10.31 -0.74
N HIS A 99 5.09 9.04 -1.17
CA HIS A 99 4.44 8.71 -2.43
C HIS A 99 2.95 9.12 -2.41
N THR A 100 2.25 8.70 -1.36
CA THR A 100 1.02 9.32 -0.89
C THR A 100 1.13 9.61 0.62
N PRO A 101 0.30 10.49 1.19
CA PRO A 101 0.28 10.69 2.64
C PRO A 101 -0.01 9.41 3.43
N GLY A 102 -0.85 8.52 2.87
CA GLY A 102 -1.26 7.25 3.49
C GLY A 102 -0.40 6.04 3.11
N SER A 103 0.70 6.22 2.38
CA SER A 103 1.56 5.11 1.96
C SER A 103 2.14 4.37 3.18
N ALA A 104 2.20 3.04 3.08
CA ALA A 104 2.69 2.17 4.15
C ALA A 104 3.48 0.99 3.59
N VAL A 105 4.33 0.42 4.43
CA VAL A 105 5.12 -0.79 4.15
C VAL A 105 4.57 -1.94 4.98
N LEU A 106 4.31 -3.08 4.35
CA LEU A 106 3.97 -4.31 5.06
C LEU A 106 5.23 -5.07 5.39
N HIS A 107 5.48 -5.24 6.69
CA HIS A 107 6.49 -6.12 7.25
C HIS A 107 5.90 -7.51 7.44
N LEU A 108 6.52 -8.51 6.82
CA LEU A 108 6.24 -9.92 7.02
C LEU A 108 7.43 -10.59 7.70
N ARG A 109 7.17 -11.41 8.70
CA ARG A 109 8.18 -12.27 9.35
C ARG A 109 7.71 -13.71 9.37
N SER A 110 8.61 -14.63 9.06
CA SER A 110 8.41 -16.08 9.20
C SER A 110 9.67 -16.69 9.82
N GLY A 111 9.63 -17.01 11.12
CA GLY A 111 10.82 -17.42 11.85
C GLY A 111 11.93 -16.36 11.79
N THR A 112 13.06 -16.71 11.18
CA THR A 112 14.19 -15.79 10.95
C THR A 112 14.08 -14.99 9.65
N GLU A 113 13.18 -15.38 8.75
CA GLU A 113 13.00 -14.74 7.44
C GLU A 113 12.11 -13.51 7.54
N ARG A 114 12.40 -12.53 6.67
CA ARG A 114 11.75 -11.22 6.64
C ARG A 114 11.48 -10.80 5.21
N ALA A 115 10.34 -10.16 4.97
CA ALA A 115 10.03 -9.50 3.71
C ALA A 115 9.35 -8.15 3.95
N LEU A 116 9.57 -7.22 3.02
CA LEU A 116 8.98 -5.89 3.00
C LEU A 116 8.24 -5.70 1.69
N PHE A 117 6.92 -5.55 1.74
CA PHE A 117 6.14 -5.11 0.59
C PHE A 117 6.05 -3.60 0.65
N VAL A 118 6.72 -2.92 -0.29
CA VAL A 118 6.96 -1.47 -0.23
C VAL A 118 6.04 -0.66 -1.15
N GLY A 119 5.12 -1.34 -1.84
CA GLY A 119 4.20 -0.69 -2.77
C GLY A 119 4.94 0.14 -3.81
N ASP A 120 4.48 1.38 -3.97
CA ASP A 120 4.96 2.34 -4.96
C ASP A 120 6.09 3.24 -4.40
N LEU A 121 6.62 2.91 -3.21
CA LEU A 121 7.74 3.65 -2.64
C LEU A 121 9.01 3.54 -3.51
N ILE A 122 9.15 2.42 -4.23
CA ILE A 122 10.26 2.10 -5.14
C ILE A 122 9.67 1.60 -6.47
N HIS A 123 9.90 2.34 -7.54
CA HIS A 123 9.42 2.05 -8.89
C HIS A 123 10.47 1.35 -9.73
N THR A 124 11.75 1.70 -9.56
CA THR A 124 12.85 1.14 -10.36
C THR A 124 14.05 0.75 -9.49
N PRO A 125 14.90 -0.20 -9.95
CA PRO A 125 16.13 -0.58 -9.25
C PRO A 125 17.08 0.60 -9.00
N LEU A 126 17.05 1.64 -9.84
CA LEU A 126 17.84 2.85 -9.63
C LEU A 126 17.55 3.50 -8.27
N GLN A 127 16.31 3.46 -7.80
CA GLN A 127 15.93 4.05 -6.50
C GLN A 127 16.44 3.25 -5.29
N ILE A 128 17.00 2.05 -5.50
CA ILE A 128 17.78 1.35 -4.47
C ILE A 128 19.19 1.95 -4.41
N LEU A 129 19.82 2.11 -5.58
CA LEU A 129 21.18 2.63 -5.72
C LEU A 129 21.28 4.13 -5.39
N GLU A 130 20.20 4.87 -5.65
CA GLU A 130 20.08 6.31 -5.45
C GLU A 130 18.74 6.63 -4.76
N PRO A 131 18.61 6.42 -3.44
CA PRO A 131 17.32 6.54 -2.74
C PRO A 131 16.69 7.94 -2.74
N HIS A 132 17.50 8.95 -3.02
CA HIS A 132 17.10 10.35 -3.13
C HIS A 132 16.43 10.66 -4.47
N VAL A 133 16.63 9.83 -5.49
CA VAL A 133 15.97 9.96 -6.79
C VAL A 133 14.51 9.55 -6.65
N ASP A 134 13.62 10.43 -7.08
CA ASP A 134 12.18 10.17 -7.13
C ASP A 134 11.62 10.31 -8.54
N THR A 135 10.44 9.76 -8.73
CA THR A 135 9.59 10.07 -9.88
C THR A 135 8.81 11.36 -9.59
N CYS A 136 8.22 11.95 -10.63
CA CYS A 136 7.28 13.07 -10.46
C CYS A 136 5.91 12.65 -9.90
N LEU A 137 5.75 11.38 -9.49
CA LEU A 137 4.48 10.81 -9.04
C LEU A 137 4.26 10.92 -7.52
N SER A 138 5.32 11.13 -6.73
CA SER A 138 5.21 11.26 -5.28
C SER A 138 4.57 12.59 -4.88
N ALA A 139 3.61 12.55 -3.96
CA ALA A 139 2.96 13.74 -3.41
C ALA A 139 3.92 14.63 -2.61
N ASP A 140 4.88 14.03 -1.91
CA ASP A 140 6.01 14.68 -1.23
C ASP A 140 7.29 13.88 -1.49
N GLN A 141 8.15 14.42 -2.35
CA GLN A 141 9.39 13.77 -2.78
C GLN A 141 10.42 13.66 -1.64
N GLN A 142 10.46 14.63 -0.73
CA GLN A 142 11.40 14.61 0.39
C GLN A 142 10.99 13.55 1.41
N ALA A 143 9.70 13.51 1.77
CA ALA A 143 9.16 12.45 2.63
C ALA A 143 9.34 11.06 1.98
N ALA A 144 9.12 10.94 0.67
CA ALA A 144 9.30 9.67 -0.06
C ALA A 144 10.76 9.20 -0.04
N ALA A 145 11.72 10.11 -0.26
CA ALA A 145 13.14 9.81 -0.16
C ALA A 145 13.55 9.36 1.26
N ASN A 146 13.03 10.03 2.29
CA ASN A 146 13.27 9.67 3.69
C ASN A 146 12.68 8.28 4.02
N SER A 147 11.46 8.01 3.58
CA SER A 147 10.80 6.72 3.72
C SER A 147 11.56 5.61 2.99
N ARG A 148 11.98 5.84 1.72
CA ARG A 148 12.81 4.90 0.95
C ARG A 148 14.08 4.56 1.70
N ARG A 149 14.84 5.57 2.13
CA ARG A 149 16.09 5.36 2.87
C ARG A 149 15.87 4.50 4.11
N ARG A 150 14.92 4.86 4.97
CA ARG A 150 14.63 4.09 6.20
C ARG A 150 14.27 2.63 5.92
N VAL A 151 13.49 2.38 4.86
CA VAL A 151 13.11 1.03 4.44
C VAL A 151 14.31 0.24 3.91
N LEU A 152 15.17 0.87 3.11
CA LEU A 152 16.39 0.26 2.58
C LEU A 152 17.42 -0.04 3.67
N GLU A 153 17.56 0.84 4.67
CA GLU A 153 18.38 0.62 5.86
C GLU A 153 17.91 -0.62 6.62
N TYR A 154 16.62 -0.68 6.95
CA TYR A 154 16.05 -1.85 7.63
C TYR A 154 16.23 -3.13 6.80
N ALA A 155 16.00 -3.06 5.48
CA ALA A 155 16.16 -4.22 4.61
C ALA A 155 17.61 -4.74 4.59
N ALA A 156 18.59 -3.83 4.48
CA ALA A 156 20.00 -4.15 4.49
C ALA A 156 20.46 -4.72 5.84
N ASP A 157 19.99 -4.14 6.96
CA ASP A 157 20.39 -4.54 8.31
C ASP A 157 19.78 -5.89 8.73
N THR A 158 18.64 -6.26 8.15
CA THR A 158 17.89 -7.46 8.55
C THR A 158 17.86 -8.55 7.49
N ASN A 159 18.53 -8.37 6.35
CA ASN A 159 18.44 -9.23 5.17
C ASN A 159 16.98 -9.47 4.73
N ALA A 160 16.12 -8.46 4.88
CA ALA A 160 14.73 -8.59 4.46
C ALA A 160 14.63 -8.56 2.93
N LEU A 161 13.77 -9.43 2.39
CA LEU A 161 13.46 -9.41 0.97
C LEU A 161 12.59 -8.19 0.64
N LEU A 162 13.10 -7.29 -0.20
CA LEU A 162 12.42 -6.08 -0.64
C LEU A 162 11.54 -6.40 -1.85
N ILE A 163 10.24 -6.13 -1.77
CA ILE A 163 9.24 -6.48 -2.78
C ILE A 163 8.46 -5.22 -3.22
N PRO A 164 8.91 -4.52 -4.27
CA PRO A 164 8.21 -3.36 -4.82
C PRO A 164 7.06 -3.76 -5.76
N ALA A 165 6.03 -2.91 -5.88
CA ALA A 165 4.84 -3.22 -6.68
C ALA A 165 5.11 -3.20 -8.20
N HIS A 166 6.14 -2.49 -8.65
CA HIS A 166 6.40 -2.22 -10.06
C HIS A 166 7.64 -2.91 -10.64
N PHE A 167 8.33 -3.74 -9.86
CA PHE A 167 9.48 -4.48 -10.37
C PHE A 167 9.02 -5.60 -11.31
N THR A 168 9.62 -5.65 -12.51
CA THR A 168 9.40 -6.72 -13.48
C THR A 168 10.40 -7.87 -13.28
N GLY A 169 10.13 -9.04 -13.85
CA GLY A 169 11.02 -10.21 -13.76
C GLY A 169 11.05 -10.83 -12.36
N PRO A 170 12.22 -11.05 -11.73
CA PRO A 170 12.31 -11.68 -10.41
C PRO A 170 11.63 -10.88 -9.29
N GLY A 171 11.18 -9.65 -9.53
CA GLY A 171 10.16 -8.95 -8.73
C GLY A 171 10.55 -8.52 -7.31
N ALA A 172 11.70 -8.98 -6.80
CA ALA A 172 12.17 -8.70 -5.45
C ALA A 172 13.70 -8.83 -5.33
N ALA A 173 14.29 -8.19 -4.33
CA ALA A 173 15.73 -8.21 -4.09
C ALA A 173 16.08 -8.20 -2.59
N GLU A 174 17.19 -8.85 -2.23
CA GLU A 174 17.91 -8.47 -1.01
C GLU A 174 18.86 -7.32 -1.33
N VAL A 175 18.93 -6.35 -0.43
CA VAL A 175 19.82 -5.19 -0.55
C VAL A 175 20.91 -5.25 0.52
N ARG A 176 22.02 -4.58 0.26
CA ARG A 176 23.13 -4.41 1.21
C ARG A 176 23.56 -2.95 1.24
N ARG A 177 24.19 -2.53 2.34
CA ARG A 177 24.88 -1.23 2.41
C ARG A 177 26.08 -1.22 1.46
N ASP A 178 26.34 -0.05 0.88
CA ASP A 178 27.50 0.23 0.03
C ASP A 178 27.99 1.64 0.33
N GLY A 179 28.85 1.76 1.34
CA GLY A 179 29.23 3.05 1.93
C GLY A 179 28.01 3.78 2.51
N SER A 180 27.75 5.00 2.01
CA SER A 180 26.57 5.80 2.36
C SER A 180 25.35 5.52 1.48
N SER A 181 25.46 4.58 0.53
CA SER A 181 24.39 4.15 -0.36
C SER A 181 24.03 2.66 -0.18
N PHE A 182 23.29 2.10 -1.13
CA PHE A 182 22.89 0.70 -1.16
C PHE A 182 23.21 0.05 -2.51
N ALA A 183 23.40 -1.26 -2.47
CA ALA A 183 23.54 -2.10 -3.64
C ALA A 183 22.58 -3.28 -3.56
N ILE A 184 22.22 -3.82 -4.72
CA ILE A 184 21.49 -5.10 -4.79
C ILE A 184 22.47 -6.22 -4.44
N LYS A 185 22.14 -6.99 -3.40
CA LYS A 185 22.93 -8.15 -2.94
C LYS A 185 22.62 -9.37 -3.79
N LYS A 186 21.34 -9.66 -3.99
CA LYS A 186 20.85 -10.70 -4.90
C LYS A 186 19.39 -10.45 -5.27
N TRP A 187 19.01 -10.88 -6.47
CA TRP A 187 17.61 -10.93 -6.89
C TRP A 187 16.92 -12.18 -6.33
N ALA A 188 15.63 -12.09 -6.07
CA ALA A 188 14.82 -13.25 -5.69
C ALA A 188 14.80 -14.27 -6.84
N PRO A 189 14.87 -15.57 -6.56
CA PRO A 189 14.78 -16.61 -7.58
C PRO A 189 13.32 -16.92 -7.92
N PHE A 190 12.46 -15.90 -8.09
CA PHE A 190 11.10 -16.14 -8.55
C PHE A 190 11.16 -16.55 -10.03
N SER A 191 11.14 -17.85 -10.27
CA SER A 191 10.96 -18.39 -11.61
C SER A 191 9.65 -17.89 -12.18
N ALA A 192 9.62 -17.47 -13.44
CA ALA A 192 8.34 -17.37 -14.15
C ALA A 192 7.64 -18.74 -14.07
N PRO A 193 6.31 -18.80 -13.87
CA PRO A 193 5.60 -20.07 -13.98
C PRO A 193 5.95 -20.68 -15.33
N ARG A 194 6.41 -21.94 -15.33
CA ARG A 194 6.65 -22.66 -16.58
C ARG A 194 5.31 -22.75 -17.29
N SER A 195 5.23 -22.13 -18.47
CA SER A 195 4.10 -22.25 -19.39
C SER A 195 3.88 -23.69 -19.82
#